data_AF-A0A524L6F8-F1
#
_entry.id   AF-A0A524L6F8-F1
#
_cell.length_a   1.000
_cell.length_b   1.000
_cell.length_c   1.000
_cell.angle_alpha   90.00
_cell.angle_beta   90.00
_cell.angle_gamma   90.00
#
_symmetry.space_group_name_H-M   'P 1'
#
loop_
_entity.id
_entity.type
_entity.pdbx_description
1 polymer ?
#
loop_
_entity_poly.entity_id
_entity_poly.type
_entity_poly.pdbx_seq_one_letter_code
_entity_poly.pdbx_strand_id
1 'polypeptide(L)'
;MADFHDFRVNSIDGDERSLGDYRGRVCLVVNVASKCGLTPQYAGLQQLYERYRERGLEVLGFPCNQFAGQEPGTDAEVKSFCATRYSVGFPLFSKLEVNGGGRAPVYAWLTSQATQPDCAGDVQWNFAKFLVDR
;
A
#
# COMPACT_ATOMS: atom_id res chain seq x y z
N MET A 1 -21.97 0.34 6.70
CA MET A 1 -20.63 0.95 6.91
C MET A 1 -19.73 0.38 5.85
N ALA A 2 -18.88 1.20 5.22
CA ALA A 2 -17.90 0.70 4.26
C ALA A 2 -16.85 -0.13 5.01
N ASP A 3 -16.53 -1.31 4.50
CA ASP A 3 -15.49 -2.20 4.98
C ASP A 3 -14.25 -2.08 4.08
N PHE A 4 -13.04 -2.38 4.60
CA PHE A 4 -11.82 -2.35 3.80
C PHE A 4 -11.92 -3.25 2.56
N HIS A 5 -12.58 -4.39 2.72
CA HIS A 5 -12.75 -5.40 1.69
C HIS A 5 -13.80 -5.06 0.62
N ASP A 6 -14.53 -3.95 0.76
CA ASP A 6 -15.48 -3.47 -0.25
C ASP A 6 -14.80 -2.65 -1.36
N PHE A 7 -13.55 -2.22 -1.14
CA PHE A 7 -12.83 -1.38 -2.09
C PHE A 7 -12.24 -2.18 -3.25
N ARG A 8 -12.19 -1.53 -4.41
CA ARG A 8 -11.53 -2.02 -5.62
C ARG A 8 -10.41 -1.07 -6.00
N VAL A 9 -9.28 -1.63 -6.43
CA VAL A 9 -8.07 -0.90 -6.78
C VAL A 9 -7.44 -1.56 -8.00
N ASN A 10 -6.72 -0.79 -8.81
CA ASN A 10 -5.97 -1.38 -9.92
C ASN A 10 -4.67 -1.98 -9.40
N SER A 11 -4.38 -3.22 -9.78
CA SER A 11 -3.05 -3.82 -9.64
C SER A 11 -2.01 -3.01 -10.40
N ILE A 12 -0.73 -3.21 -10.08
CA ILE A 12 0.37 -2.53 -10.79
C ILE A 12 0.45 -2.88 -12.29
N ASP A 13 -0.27 -3.90 -12.75
CA ASP A 13 -0.39 -4.26 -14.17
C ASP A 13 -1.62 -3.61 -14.85
N GLY A 14 -2.41 -2.84 -14.12
CA GLY A 14 -3.60 -2.12 -14.63
C GLY A 14 -4.92 -2.87 -14.48
N ASP A 15 -4.91 -4.15 -14.14
CA ASP A 15 -6.14 -4.92 -13.89
C ASP A 15 -6.80 -4.49 -12.59
N GLU A 16 -8.13 -4.31 -12.60
CA GLU A 16 -8.90 -4.05 -11.38
C GLU A 16 -8.91 -5.28 -10.47
N ARG A 17 -8.65 -5.08 -9.18
CA ARG A 17 -8.64 -6.09 -8.12
C ARG A 17 -9.56 -5.69 -6.98
N SER A 18 -10.21 -6.68 -6.39
CA SER A 18 -11.02 -6.50 -5.19
C SER A 18 -10.14 -6.67 -3.95
N LEU A 19 -10.20 -5.73 -2.99
CA LEU A 19 -9.58 -5.96 -1.69
C LEU A 19 -10.33 -7.03 -0.87
N GLY A 20 -11.51 -7.44 -1.32
CA GLY A 20 -12.23 -8.59 -0.79
C GLY A 20 -11.51 -9.93 -0.99
N ASP A 21 -10.58 -10.01 -1.95
CA ASP A 21 -9.75 -11.22 -2.17
C ASP A 21 -8.84 -11.51 -0.95
N TYR A 22 -8.63 -10.51 -0.08
CA TYR A 22 -7.83 -10.60 1.14
C TYR A 22 -8.66 -10.78 2.41
N ARG A 23 -9.98 -10.99 2.31
CA ARG A 23 -10.85 -11.21 3.48
C ARG A 23 -10.36 -12.41 4.31
N GLY A 24 -10.36 -12.29 5.64
CA GLY A 24 -9.83 -13.31 6.53
C GLY A 24 -8.29 -13.29 6.68
N ARG A 25 -7.60 -12.35 6.02
CA ARG A 25 -6.16 -12.08 6.20
C ARG A 25 -5.96 -10.77 6.93
N VAL A 26 -4.91 -10.71 7.73
CA VAL A 26 -4.43 -9.45 8.27
C VAL A 26 -3.71 -8.71 7.16
N CYS A 27 -4.11 -7.48 6.83
CA CYS A 27 -3.54 -6.71 5.73
C CYS A 27 -2.68 -5.56 6.27
N LEU A 28 -1.38 -5.57 5.94
CA LEU A 28 -0.47 -4.46 6.17
C LEU A 28 -0.44 -3.58 4.91
N VAL A 29 -1.18 -2.47 4.94
CA VAL A 29 -1.27 -1.51 3.84
C VAL A 29 -0.19 -0.45 3.98
N VAL A 30 0.58 -0.20 2.93
CA VAL A 30 1.73 0.72 2.96
C VAL A 30 1.73 1.61 1.73
N ASN A 31 1.80 2.94 1.90
CA ASN A 31 2.11 3.85 0.78
C ASN A 31 3.62 3.84 0.54
N VAL A 32 4.07 3.52 -0.67
CA VAL A 32 5.48 3.29 -0.96
C VAL A 32 6.05 4.28 -1.97
N ALA A 33 7.38 4.39 -1.98
CA ALA A 33 8.15 5.26 -2.88
C ALA A 33 9.50 4.63 -3.25
N SER A 34 9.93 4.74 -4.51
CA SER A 34 11.20 4.19 -5.00
C SER A 34 12.42 5.10 -4.75
N LYS A 35 12.23 6.43 -4.65
CA LYS A 35 13.31 7.42 -4.48
C LYS A 35 13.27 8.11 -3.13
N CYS A 36 12.93 7.37 -2.08
CA CYS A 36 12.82 7.87 -0.71
C CYS A 36 14.00 7.37 0.15
N GLY A 37 14.43 8.16 1.14
CA GLY A 37 15.41 7.68 2.14
C GLY A 37 14.90 6.47 2.94
N LEU A 38 13.59 6.25 2.96
CA LEU A 38 12.94 5.11 3.61
C LEU A 38 12.73 3.90 2.68
N THR A 39 13.07 4.00 1.39
CA THR A 39 12.94 2.90 0.43
C THR A 39 13.63 1.60 0.87
N PRO A 40 14.75 1.59 1.64
CA PRO A 40 15.27 0.34 2.20
C PRO A 40 14.28 -0.47 3.06
N GLN A 41 13.17 0.12 3.53
CA GLN A 41 12.10 -0.60 4.24
C GLN A 41 11.43 -1.70 3.40
N TYR A 42 11.51 -1.66 2.07
CA TYR A 42 11.04 -2.77 1.21
C TYR A 42 11.63 -4.12 1.64
N ALA A 43 12.91 -4.17 2.02
CA ALA A 43 13.55 -5.40 2.47
C ALA A 43 12.92 -5.94 3.76
N GLY A 44 12.56 -5.05 4.70
CA GLY A 44 11.87 -5.43 5.93
C GLY A 44 10.43 -5.89 5.67
N LEU A 45 9.71 -5.20 4.78
CA LEU A 45 8.36 -5.59 4.35
C LEU A 45 8.36 -6.95 3.67
N GLN A 46 9.34 -7.21 2.80
CA GLN A 46 9.49 -8.51 2.14
C GLN A 46 9.77 -9.62 3.15
N GLN A 47 10.66 -9.40 4.13
CA GLN A 47 10.92 -10.38 5.18
C GLN A 47 9.69 -10.66 6.05
N LEU A 48 8.91 -9.63 6.39
CA LEU A 48 7.64 -9.80 7.11
C LEU A 48 6.66 -10.63 6.28
N TYR A 49 6.52 -10.32 4.99
CA TYR A 49 5.64 -11.04 4.09
C TYR A 49 6.04 -12.52 3.98
N GLU A 50 7.31 -12.83 3.70
CA GLU A 50 7.80 -14.21 3.62
C GLU A 50 7.56 -14.98 4.92
N ARG A 51 7.82 -14.35 6.08
CA ARG A 51 7.69 -14.99 7.38
C ARG A 51 6.26 -15.27 7.81
N TYR A 52 5.31 -14.40 7.45
CA TYR A 52 3.95 -14.44 8.00
C TYR A 52 2.85 -14.68 6.97
N ARG A 53 3.14 -14.70 5.66
CA ARG A 53 2.10 -14.92 4.64
C ARG A 53 1.32 -16.22 4.81
N GLU A 54 2.02 -17.31 5.15
CA GLU A 54 1.39 -18.61 5.38
C GLU A 54 0.57 -18.65 6.68
N ARG A 55 0.76 -17.65 7.55
CA ARG A 55 0.01 -17.45 8.79
C ARG A 55 -1.12 -16.42 8.62
N GLY A 56 -1.37 -15.97 7.39
CA GLY A 56 -2.47 -15.07 7.04
C GLY A 56 -2.13 -13.58 7.08
N LEU A 57 -0.86 -13.19 6.98
CA LEU A 57 -0.48 -11.79 6.71
C LEU A 57 -0.43 -11.52 5.20
N GLU A 58 -0.98 -10.40 4.75
CA GLU A 58 -0.79 -9.88 3.40
C GLU A 58 -0.14 -8.49 3.49
N VAL A 59 0.85 -8.20 2.65
CA VAL A 59 1.45 -6.86 2.56
C VAL A 59 0.97 -6.22 1.25
N LEU A 60 0.37 -5.04 1.32
CA LEU A 60 -0.26 -4.37 0.17
C LEU A 60 0.44 -3.03 -0.08
N GLY A 61 1.24 -2.95 -1.14
CA GLY A 61 2.02 -1.75 -1.48
C GLY A 61 1.31 -0.85 -2.48
N PHE A 62 1.10 0.41 -2.11
CA PHE A 62 0.48 1.44 -2.94
C PHE A 62 1.49 2.55 -3.28
N PRO A 63 2.07 2.58 -4.49
CA PRO A 63 2.97 3.64 -4.91
C PRO A 63 2.27 5.01 -4.85
N CYS A 64 2.96 6.03 -4.34
CA CYS A 64 2.40 7.38 -4.24
C CYS A 64 3.47 8.45 -4.47
N ASN A 65 3.18 9.42 -5.34
CA ASN A 65 4.13 10.48 -5.72
C ASN A 65 3.90 11.82 -5.00
N GLN A 66 2.97 11.89 -4.04
CA GLN A 66 2.60 13.15 -3.37
C GLN A 66 3.68 13.65 -2.39
N PHE A 67 4.65 12.80 -2.03
CA PHE A 67 5.70 13.12 -1.06
C PHE A 67 7.02 13.39 -1.77
N ALA A 68 7.32 14.69 -1.94
CA ALA A 68 8.55 15.19 -2.58
C ALA A 68 8.87 14.60 -3.96
N GLY A 69 7.85 14.14 -4.71
CA GLY A 69 8.04 13.57 -6.04
C GLY A 69 8.89 12.29 -6.05
N GLN A 70 8.86 11.50 -4.96
CA GLN A 70 9.74 10.34 -4.75
C GLN A 70 9.25 9.05 -5.42
N GLU A 71 8.14 9.09 -6.17
CA GLU A 71 7.65 7.98 -7.00
C GLU A 71 7.26 8.46 -8.42
N PRO A 72 8.21 9.04 -9.18
CA PRO A 72 7.90 9.69 -10.46
C PRO A 72 7.64 8.67 -11.58
N GLY A 73 8.09 7.42 -11.42
CA GLY A 73 8.00 6.38 -12.44
C GLY A 73 6.56 5.92 -12.73
N THR A 74 6.40 5.31 -13.89
CA THR A 74 5.21 4.55 -14.29
C THR A 74 5.06 3.28 -13.47
N ASP A 75 3.86 2.69 -13.44
CA ASP A 75 3.62 1.43 -12.73
C ASP A 75 4.59 0.32 -13.16
N ALA A 76 4.92 0.23 -14.46
CA ALA A 76 5.91 -0.72 -14.98
C ALA A 76 7.33 -0.48 -14.44
N GLU A 77 7.76 0.78 -14.35
CA GLU A 77 9.07 1.13 -13.78
C GLU A 77 9.11 0.84 -12.27
N VAL A 78 8.04 1.13 -11.54
CA VAL A 78 7.93 0.83 -10.10
C VAL A 78 7.97 -0.68 -9.86
N LYS A 79 7.22 -1.46 -10.65
CA LYS A 79 7.22 -2.93 -10.59
C LYS A 79 8.62 -3.48 -10.83
N SER A 80 9.28 -3.02 -11.89
CA SER A 80 10.64 -3.42 -12.24
C SER A 80 11.64 -3.08 -11.14
N PHE A 81 11.56 -1.86 -10.58
CA PHE A 81 12.40 -1.43 -9.47
C PHE A 81 12.24 -2.32 -8.24
N CYS A 82 11.01 -2.55 -7.79
CA CYS A 82 10.72 -3.35 -6.61
C CYS A 82 11.18 -4.82 -6.78
N ALA A 83 10.95 -5.40 -7.97
CA ALA A 83 11.37 -6.76 -8.28
C ALA A 83 12.90 -6.91 -8.35
N THR A 84 13.58 -6.00 -9.05
CA THR A 84 15.03 -6.11 -9.29
C THR A 84 15.88 -5.69 -8.11
N ARG A 85 15.44 -4.68 -7.34
CA ARG A 85 16.25 -4.10 -6.28
C ARG A 85 16.03 -4.75 -4.91
N TYR A 86 14.83 -5.25 -4.67
CA TYR A 86 14.39 -5.73 -3.36
C TYR A 86 13.70 -7.11 -3.41
N SER A 87 13.55 -7.71 -4.58
CA SER A 87 12.87 -9.00 -4.75
C SER A 87 11.46 -9.01 -4.14
N VAL A 88 10.74 -7.89 -4.24
CA VAL A 88 9.39 -7.76 -3.69
C VAL A 88 8.48 -8.81 -4.31
N GLY A 89 7.89 -9.65 -3.45
CA GLY A 89 6.95 -10.70 -3.82
C GLY A 89 5.53 -10.48 -3.31
N PHE A 90 5.29 -9.41 -2.56
CA PHE A 90 3.96 -9.01 -2.12
C PHE A 90 3.24 -8.16 -3.19
N PRO A 91 1.89 -8.11 -3.19
CA PRO A 91 1.12 -7.33 -4.14
C PRO A 91 1.48 -5.84 -4.17
N LEU A 92 1.71 -5.33 -5.38
CA LEU A 92 1.77 -3.90 -5.67
C LEU A 92 0.57 -3.48 -6.50
N PHE A 93 0.08 -2.27 -6.24
CA PHE A 93 -1.05 -1.67 -6.94
C PHE A 93 -0.59 -0.52 -7.83
N SER A 94 -1.47 -0.06 -8.72
CA SER A 94 -1.24 1.15 -9.50
C SER A 94 -1.05 2.34 -8.58
N LYS A 95 -0.22 3.28 -9.03
CA LYS A 95 0.01 4.53 -8.33
C LYS A 95 -1.31 5.27 -8.07
N LEU A 96 -1.49 5.76 -6.85
CA LEU A 96 -2.67 6.51 -6.43
C LEU A 96 -2.32 7.69 -5.52
N GLU A 97 -3.30 8.56 -5.29
CA GLU A 97 -3.20 9.64 -4.33
C GLU A 97 -3.73 9.19 -2.96
N VAL A 98 -2.99 9.51 -1.90
CA VAL A 98 -3.34 9.20 -0.52
C VAL A 98 -3.88 10.41 0.24
N ASN A 99 -3.69 11.62 -0.29
CA ASN A 99 -4.10 12.90 0.30
C ASN A 99 -4.83 13.81 -0.70
N GLY A 100 -5.47 14.86 -0.18
CA GLY A 100 -6.10 15.90 -1.00
C GLY A 100 -7.40 15.46 -1.70
N GLY A 101 -7.85 16.27 -2.66
CA GLY A 101 -9.12 16.06 -3.37
C GLY A 101 -9.15 14.82 -4.28
N GLY A 102 -7.98 14.31 -4.68
CA GLY A 102 -7.84 13.06 -5.45
C GLY A 102 -7.60 11.82 -4.60
N ARG A 103 -7.64 11.92 -3.25
CA ARG A 103 -7.42 10.80 -2.33
C ARG A 103 -8.29 9.59 -2.72
N ALA A 104 -7.65 8.45 -2.90
CA ALA A 104 -8.32 7.20 -3.21
C ALA A 104 -9.29 6.80 -2.07
N PRO A 105 -10.48 6.23 -2.38
CA PRO A 105 -11.47 5.87 -1.37
C PRO A 105 -10.93 4.97 -0.24
N VAL A 106 -10.05 4.02 -0.58
CA VAL A 106 -9.40 3.16 0.42
C VAL A 106 -8.56 3.96 1.41
N TYR A 107 -7.80 4.96 0.97
CA TYR A 107 -7.03 5.82 1.87
C TYR A 107 -7.92 6.81 2.64
N ALA A 108 -9.03 7.27 2.06
CA ALA A 108 -10.01 8.07 2.78
C ALA A 108 -10.62 7.30 3.95
N TRP A 109 -10.88 6.00 3.75
CA TRP A 109 -11.36 5.12 4.81
C TRP A 109 -10.27 4.85 5.86
N LEU A 110 -9.07 4.43 5.43
CA LEU A 110 -7.95 4.09 6.33
C LEU A 110 -7.56 5.23 7.26
N THR A 111 -7.65 6.47 6.77
CA THR A 111 -7.29 7.68 7.52
C THR A 111 -8.46 8.34 8.26
N SER A 112 -9.66 7.76 8.16
CA SER A 112 -10.84 8.32 8.81
C SER A 112 -10.79 8.11 10.33
N GLN A 113 -11.42 9.00 11.10
CA GLN A 113 -11.56 8.81 12.55
C GLN A 113 -12.33 7.51 12.91
N ALA A 114 -13.18 7.03 12.00
CA ALA A 114 -13.97 5.81 12.22
C ALA A 114 -13.11 4.54 12.32
N THR A 115 -11.92 4.53 11.71
CA THR A 115 -10.97 3.41 11.80
C THR A 115 -10.02 3.53 13.00
N GLN A 116 -10.16 4.58 13.82
CA GLN A 116 -9.34 4.86 15.01
C GLN A 116 -7.82 4.73 14.76
N PRO A 117 -7.26 5.37 13.71
CA PRO A 117 -5.82 5.32 13.47
C PRO A 117 -5.07 6.14 14.53
N ASP A 118 -3.80 5.83 14.76
CA ASP A 118 -2.91 6.62 15.63
C ASP A 118 -2.90 8.11 15.23
N CYS A 119 -2.97 8.37 13.92
CA CYS A 119 -3.09 9.69 13.33
C CYS A 119 -4.17 9.68 12.24
N ALA A 120 -5.32 10.31 12.50
CA ALA A 120 -6.34 10.50 11.48
C ALA A 120 -6.02 11.70 10.57
N GLY A 121 -6.59 11.70 9.37
CA GLY A 121 -6.36 12.74 8.36
C GLY A 121 -5.17 12.44 7.46
N ASP A 122 -4.45 13.47 7.04
CA ASP A 122 -3.47 13.32 5.97
C ASP A 122 -2.30 12.39 6.35
N VAL A 123 -1.94 11.50 5.42
CA VAL A 123 -0.71 10.71 5.52
C VAL A 123 0.47 11.67 5.50
N GLN A 124 1.36 11.56 6.48
CA GLN A 124 2.43 12.55 6.68
C GLN A 124 3.63 12.34 5.75
N TRP A 125 3.93 11.10 5.37
CA TRP A 125 5.08 10.77 4.52
C TRP A 125 4.95 9.41 3.83
N ASN A 126 5.94 9.09 2.98
CA ASN A 126 6.14 7.75 2.45
C ASN A 126 6.32 6.72 3.57
N PHE A 127 5.87 5.49 3.32
CA PHE A 127 5.93 4.34 4.22
C PHE A 127 5.11 4.48 5.51
N ALA A 128 3.99 5.22 5.49
CA ALA A 128 2.97 5.06 6.53
C ALA A 128 2.32 3.67 6.39
N LYS A 129 1.88 3.11 7.52
CA LYS A 129 1.46 1.72 7.64
C LYS A 129 0.11 1.68 8.32
N PHE A 130 -0.81 0.90 7.76
CA PHE A 130 -2.10 0.62 8.36
C PHE A 130 -2.24 -0.89 8.49
N LEU A 131 -2.57 -1.36 9.69
CA LEU A 131 -2.84 -2.76 9.95
C LEU A 131 -4.35 -2.95 9.99
N VAL A 132 -4.88 -3.69 9.02
CA VAL A 132 -6.30 -4.03 8.93
C VAL A 132 -6.46 -5.48 9.38
N ASP A 133 -7.34 -5.72 10.35
CA ASP A 133 -7.66 -7.06 10.82
C ASP A 133 -8.55 -7.82 9.83
N ARG A 134 -8.81 -9.09 10.13
CA ARG A 134 -9.42 -10.10 9.25
C ARG A 134 -10.90 -9.90 8.91
#